data_AF-A0A9E3UB13-F1
#
_entry.id   AF-A0A9E3UB13-F1
#
_cell.length_a   1.000
_cell.length_b   1.000
_cell.length_c   1.000
_cell.angle_alpha   90.00
_cell.angle_beta   90.00
_cell.angle_gamma   90.00
#
_symmetry.space_group_name_H-M   'P 1'
#
loop_
_entity.id
_entity.type
_entity.pdbx_description
1 polymer ?
#
loop_
_entity_poly.entity_id
_entity_poly.type
_entity_poly.pdbx_seq_one_letter_code
_entity_poly.pdbx_strand_id
1 'polypeptide(L)'
;MYRSIVLALVVMGCAVGGCVPMRTAPVDLYRADTRVVRLALKNPRSAICPGQPLDLDVELDAVVDGEMRHLVQRRYDLDDAIFDLRQLHLSSPQGFFGENGAYYPSPDVTVSAQTGFVIYARAPHGPAFSVRFPPAYECTATIGAPGRYGAPALDGDDAIAAERNHEIDEGQDDVSPAAAGHAGQEGGPGGKGPDLTVYVTWVRTPDYTKLLAARSLGDLDRVTLVAPGTTLKVLARGGQGGAGGRGGQGARGLPGDRRDGRYVYGRGGRGEAGGEGGEGGAGGNVEIVVDDRFDDLERMVVADVRGGEGGPGGLPGKGGEGGWAAFREGGSLRGAPGPSGPNGKPGRAGSARLVRASVQDRFEGMGPIVPY
;
A
#
# COMPACT_ATOMS: atom_id res chain seq x y z
N MET A 1 -67.95 20.39 51.17
CA MET A 1 -67.11 19.18 51.27
C MET A 1 -67.33 18.35 50.01
N TYR A 2 -66.41 18.41 49.04
CA TYR A 2 -66.10 17.36 48.06
C TYR A 2 -64.79 17.79 47.39
N ARG A 3 -63.70 17.06 47.64
CA ARG A 3 -62.38 17.26 47.04
C ARG A 3 -62.26 16.29 45.87
N SER A 4 -62.18 16.81 44.65
CA SER A 4 -61.85 16.01 43.46
C SER A 4 -60.33 15.89 43.36
N ILE A 5 -59.84 14.65 43.45
CA ILE A 5 -58.46 14.26 43.20
C ILE A 5 -58.33 13.96 41.71
N VAL A 6 -57.50 14.73 41.00
CA VAL A 6 -57.11 14.44 39.61
C VAL A 6 -55.93 13.49 39.65
N LEU A 7 -56.17 12.24 39.22
CA LEU A 7 -55.18 11.18 39.12
C LEU A 7 -54.41 11.37 37.80
N ALA A 8 -53.16 11.80 37.87
CA ALA A 8 -52.26 11.86 36.72
C ALA A 8 -51.72 10.46 36.42
N LEU A 9 -52.18 9.87 35.32
CA LEU A 9 -51.74 8.57 34.82
C LEU A 9 -50.38 8.74 34.11
N VAL A 10 -49.28 8.43 34.81
CA VAL A 10 -47.95 8.34 34.22
C VAL A 10 -47.81 6.96 33.55
N VAL A 11 -47.86 6.92 32.22
CA VAL A 11 -47.57 5.72 31.44
C VAL A 11 -46.05 5.55 31.36
N MET A 12 -45.47 4.82 32.32
CA MET A 12 -44.12 4.26 32.20
C MET A 12 -44.18 2.97 31.37
N GLY A 13 -44.01 3.12 30.06
CA GLY A 13 -43.88 2.00 29.12
C GLY A 13 -42.55 2.07 28.37
N CYS A 14 -41.44 1.71 29.02
CA CYS A 14 -40.18 1.37 28.36
C CYS A 14 -39.82 -0.07 28.73
N ALA A 15 -40.42 -1.01 28.02
CA ALA A 15 -40.11 -2.43 28.13
C ALA A 15 -38.84 -2.73 27.32
N VAL A 16 -37.70 -2.91 28.02
CA VAL A 16 -36.54 -3.80 27.77
C VAL A 16 -35.95 -3.97 26.34
N GLY A 17 -36.43 -3.26 25.33
CA GLY A 17 -35.80 -3.15 24.00
C GLY A 17 -35.11 -1.80 23.92
N GLY A 18 -33.78 -1.78 23.95
CA GLY A 18 -33.00 -0.55 23.94
C GLY A 18 -33.44 0.39 22.81
N CYS A 19 -33.94 1.57 23.17
CA CYS A 19 -34.13 2.66 22.22
C CYS A 19 -32.76 2.99 21.62
N VAL A 20 -32.50 2.50 20.41
CA VAL A 20 -31.39 3.00 19.61
C VAL A 20 -31.72 4.47 19.36
N PRO A 21 -30.88 5.42 19.82
CA PRO A 21 -31.13 6.83 19.60
C PRO A 21 -31.32 7.07 18.09
N MET A 22 -32.44 7.71 17.75
CA MET A 22 -32.79 8.00 16.37
C MET A 22 -31.70 8.93 15.83
N ARG A 23 -30.95 8.48 14.80
CA ARG A 23 -29.90 9.30 14.19
C ARG A 23 -30.52 10.61 13.68
N THR A 24 -30.06 11.74 14.21
CA THR A 24 -30.42 13.05 13.67
C THR A 24 -29.98 13.13 12.22
N ALA A 25 -30.89 13.57 11.34
CA ALA A 25 -30.57 13.77 9.94
C ALA A 25 -29.43 14.80 9.81
N PRO A 26 -28.49 14.63 8.87
CA PRO A 26 -27.44 15.60 8.65
C PRO A 26 -27.99 16.99 8.35
N VAL A 27 -27.32 18.03 8.85
CA VAL A 27 -27.68 19.42 8.57
C VAL A 27 -27.30 19.77 7.13
N ASP A 28 -28.27 20.31 6.38
CA ASP A 28 -28.05 20.81 5.03
C ASP A 28 -27.50 22.25 5.06
N LEU A 29 -26.21 22.41 4.73
CA LEU A 29 -25.52 23.69 4.73
C LEU A 29 -26.05 24.68 3.69
N TYR A 30 -26.81 24.24 2.68
CA TYR A 30 -27.51 25.16 1.76
C TYR A 30 -28.69 25.89 2.43
N ARG A 31 -29.14 25.40 3.59
CA ARG A 31 -30.19 26.03 4.40
C ARG A 31 -29.64 26.71 5.66
N ALA A 32 -28.32 26.65 5.87
CA ALA A 32 -27.65 27.19 7.04
C ALA A 32 -26.85 28.44 6.67
N ASP A 33 -26.94 29.48 7.49
CA ASP A 33 -26.09 30.67 7.38
C ASP A 33 -24.84 30.47 8.25
N THR A 34 -23.73 30.15 7.59
CA THR A 34 -22.48 29.78 8.27
C THR A 34 -21.71 31.02 8.69
N ARG A 35 -21.43 31.15 9.99
CA ARG A 35 -20.76 32.32 10.57
C ARG A 35 -19.28 32.09 10.84
N VAL A 36 -18.91 30.87 11.25
CA VAL A 36 -17.52 30.50 11.57
C VAL A 36 -17.22 29.13 10.98
N VAL A 37 -16.04 28.98 10.38
CA VAL A 37 -15.46 27.67 10.05
C VAL A 37 -14.13 27.56 10.76
N ARG A 38 -13.98 26.54 11.60
CA ARG A 38 -12.72 26.15 12.23
C ARG A 38 -12.24 24.87 11.58
N LEU A 39 -10.98 24.87 11.18
CA LEU A 39 -10.29 23.72 10.61
C LEU A 39 -9.19 23.33 11.58
N ALA A 40 -9.19 22.06 11.98
CA ALA A 40 -8.16 21.47 12.81
C ALA A 40 -7.64 20.19 12.15
N LEU A 41 -6.39 19.83 12.45
CA LEU A 41 -5.87 18.52 12.08
C LEU A 41 -6.42 17.48 13.06
N LYS A 42 -6.76 16.29 12.55
CA LYS A 42 -7.14 15.19 13.42
C LYS A 42 -5.95 14.76 14.29
N ASN A 43 -6.22 14.51 15.58
CA ASN A 43 -5.21 14.32 16.65
C ASN A 43 -4.49 15.65 17.00
N PRO A 44 -3.79 15.79 18.15
CA PRO A 44 -3.14 17.05 18.55
C PRO A 44 -1.89 17.37 17.72
N ARG A 45 -2.00 17.32 16.39
CA ARG A 45 -0.98 17.71 15.43
C ARG A 45 -1.20 19.18 15.07
N SER A 46 -0.11 19.93 15.01
CA SER A 46 -0.11 21.33 14.57
C SER A 46 0.55 21.53 13.21
N ALA A 47 1.03 20.45 12.58
CA ALA A 47 1.80 20.50 11.34
C ALA A 47 1.41 19.36 10.38
N ILE A 48 1.57 19.61 9.09
CA ILE A 48 1.21 18.67 8.01
C ILE A 48 2.47 18.06 7.40
N CYS A 49 2.49 16.74 7.26
CA CYS A 49 3.55 16.04 6.57
C CYS A 49 3.35 16.10 5.04
N PRO A 50 4.34 16.56 4.25
CA PRO A 50 4.27 16.52 2.79
C PRO A 50 4.03 15.10 2.26
N GLY A 51 3.08 14.96 1.34
CA GLY A 51 2.74 13.68 0.69
C GLY A 51 1.99 12.66 1.56
N GLN A 52 1.74 12.92 2.85
CA GLN A 52 0.94 12.02 3.69
C GLN A 52 -0.51 12.49 3.77
N PRO A 53 -1.49 11.65 3.36
CA PRO A 53 -2.89 12.01 3.47
C PRO A 53 -3.32 12.15 4.93
N LEU A 54 -4.23 13.08 5.20
CA LEU A 54 -4.74 13.31 6.55
C LEU A 54 -6.22 13.72 6.54
N ASP A 55 -6.86 13.43 7.66
CA ASP A 55 -8.22 13.88 7.94
C ASP A 55 -8.18 15.23 8.65
N LEU A 56 -9.12 16.11 8.27
CA LEU A 56 -9.37 17.37 8.95
C LEU A 56 -10.61 17.23 9.83
N ASP A 57 -10.53 17.77 11.03
CA ASP A 57 -11.71 18.03 11.85
C ASP A 57 -12.23 19.41 11.46
N VAL A 58 -13.52 19.46 11.10
CA VAL A 58 -14.17 20.70 10.67
C VAL A 58 -15.31 21.02 11.61
N GLU A 59 -15.22 22.19 12.25
CA GLU A 59 -16.25 22.70 13.15
C GLU A 59 -16.84 23.97 12.55
N LEU A 60 -18.16 24.09 12.59
CA LEU A 60 -18.88 25.26 12.10
C LEU A 60 -19.84 25.79 13.13
N ASP A 61 -19.90 27.11 13.23
CA ASP A 61 -21.01 27.79 13.88
C ASP A 61 -21.94 28.28 12.76
N ALA A 62 -23.14 27.67 12.62
CA ALA A 62 -24.14 28.06 11.63
C ALA A 62 -25.55 28.29 12.20
N VAL A 63 -26.25 29.31 11.70
CA VAL A 63 -27.66 29.55 12.05
C VAL A 63 -28.54 28.67 11.17
N VAL A 64 -29.28 27.76 11.79
CA VAL A 64 -30.19 26.79 11.14
C VAL A 64 -31.58 27.03 11.69
N ASP A 65 -32.54 27.36 10.82
CA ASP A 65 -33.93 27.66 11.20
C ASP A 65 -34.06 28.74 12.29
N GLY A 66 -33.16 29.72 12.29
CA GLY A 66 -33.13 30.83 13.25
C GLY A 66 -32.39 30.52 14.57
N GLU A 67 -31.91 29.30 14.77
CA GLU A 67 -31.15 28.89 15.95
C GLU A 67 -29.67 28.73 15.63
N MET A 68 -28.81 29.23 16.53
CA MET A 68 -27.37 29.04 16.45
C MET A 68 -27.03 27.58 16.78
N ARG A 69 -26.41 26.85 15.84
CA ARG A 69 -25.92 25.49 16.04
C ARG A 69 -24.41 25.39 15.85
N HIS A 70 -23.79 24.61 16.72
CA HIS A 70 -22.41 24.17 16.58
C HIS A 70 -22.41 22.80 15.90
N LEU A 71 -21.81 22.73 14.71
CA LEU A 71 -21.76 21.52 13.88
C LEU A 71 -20.32 21.02 13.87
N VAL A 72 -20.13 19.73 14.10
CA VAL A 72 -18.81 19.12 14.19
C VAL A 72 -18.79 17.93 13.25
N GLN A 73 -17.85 17.95 12.31
CA GLN A 73 -17.54 16.79 11.49
C GLN A 73 -16.25 16.15 11.97
N ARG A 74 -16.40 15.12 12.81
CA ARG A 74 -15.33 14.19 13.17
C ARG A 74 -15.59 12.87 12.47
N ARG A 75 -14.61 12.40 11.70
CA ARG A 75 -14.65 11.05 11.14
C ARG A 75 -14.65 10.07 12.33
N TYR A 76 -15.79 9.41 12.59
CA TYR A 76 -16.06 8.31 13.54
C TYR A 76 -16.89 8.59 14.82
N ASP A 77 -17.33 9.82 15.09
CA ASP A 77 -18.28 10.06 16.20
C ASP A 77 -19.73 10.05 15.69
N LEU A 78 -20.57 9.23 16.33
CA LEU A 78 -21.96 8.99 15.93
C LEU A 78 -22.97 10.00 16.52
N ASP A 79 -22.52 10.86 17.44
CA ASP A 79 -23.41 11.58 18.36
C ASP A 79 -23.54 13.10 18.09
N ASP A 80 -22.77 13.66 17.16
CA ASP A 80 -22.80 15.10 16.87
C ASP A 80 -23.64 15.42 15.62
N ALA A 81 -24.16 16.65 15.52
CA ALA A 81 -24.90 17.13 14.35
C ALA A 81 -23.99 17.14 13.11
N ILE A 82 -24.01 16.01 12.39
CA ILE A 82 -23.21 15.75 11.20
C ILE A 82 -23.71 16.66 10.07
N PHE A 83 -22.81 17.23 9.29
CA PHE A 83 -23.13 17.85 8.00
C PHE A 83 -22.35 17.11 6.91
N ASP A 84 -22.79 17.23 5.66
CA ASP A 84 -22.06 16.62 4.56
C ASP A 84 -20.87 17.52 4.16
N LEU A 85 -19.64 17.04 4.40
CA LEU A 85 -18.42 17.77 4.05
C LEU A 85 -18.36 18.12 2.55
N ARG A 86 -19.05 17.36 1.68
CA ARG A 86 -19.14 17.65 0.24
C ARG A 86 -19.88 18.96 -0.07
N GLN A 87 -20.64 19.48 0.90
CA GLN A 87 -21.29 20.78 0.78
C GLN A 87 -20.34 21.94 1.11
N LEU A 88 -19.16 21.67 1.68
CA LEU A 88 -18.09 22.65 1.83
C LEU A 88 -17.17 22.65 0.61
N HIS A 89 -16.90 23.84 0.09
CA HIS A 89 -15.88 24.02 -0.92
C HIS A 89 -14.50 24.13 -0.24
N LEU A 90 -13.78 23.01 -0.20
CA LEU A 90 -12.41 22.92 0.32
C LEU A 90 -11.40 23.01 -0.82
N SER A 91 -10.36 23.82 -0.66
CA SER A 91 -9.26 23.90 -1.63
C SER A 91 -7.93 24.24 -0.96
N SER A 92 -6.83 23.89 -1.63
CA SER A 92 -5.48 24.23 -1.19
C SER A 92 -4.56 24.30 -2.41
N PRO A 93 -3.66 25.29 -2.51
CA PRO A 93 -2.63 25.32 -3.56
C PRO A 93 -1.53 24.27 -3.35
N GLN A 94 -1.41 23.71 -2.14
CA GLN A 94 -0.34 22.76 -1.78
C GLN A 94 -0.83 21.31 -1.71
N GLY A 95 -1.97 20.98 -2.31
CA GLY A 95 -2.53 19.63 -2.29
C GLY A 95 -3.91 19.57 -2.93
N PHE A 96 -4.61 18.46 -2.75
CA PHE A 96 -5.99 18.31 -3.21
C PHE A 96 -6.85 17.57 -2.18
N PHE A 97 -8.17 17.64 -2.32
CA PHE A 97 -9.13 16.93 -1.49
C PHE A 97 -9.71 15.75 -2.27
N GLY A 98 -9.73 14.57 -1.65
CA GLY A 98 -10.41 13.40 -2.20
C GLY A 98 -11.92 13.46 -1.99
N GLU A 99 -12.66 12.54 -2.64
CA GLU A 99 -14.14 12.45 -2.54
C GLU A 99 -14.63 12.25 -1.10
N ASN A 100 -13.78 11.66 -0.26
CA ASN A 100 -14.08 11.36 1.14
C ASN A 100 -13.69 12.50 2.10
N GLY A 101 -13.25 13.66 1.58
CA GLY A 101 -12.83 14.80 2.39
C GLY A 101 -11.40 14.77 2.90
N ALA A 102 -10.65 13.68 2.67
CA ALA A 102 -9.26 13.60 3.09
C ALA A 102 -8.41 14.58 2.27
N TYR A 103 -7.51 15.28 2.95
CA TYR A 103 -6.54 16.16 2.32
C TYR A 103 -5.31 15.35 1.91
N TYR A 104 -4.87 15.52 0.66
CA TYR A 104 -3.68 14.91 0.08
C TYR A 104 -2.66 16.02 -0.21
N PRO A 105 -1.74 16.31 0.74
CA PRO A 105 -0.71 17.33 0.56
C PRO A 105 0.25 16.94 -0.56
N SER A 106 0.78 17.93 -1.27
CA SER A 106 1.80 17.74 -2.29
C SER A 106 3.04 17.07 -1.68
N PRO A 107 3.61 16.04 -2.33
CA PRO A 107 4.87 15.46 -1.91
C PRO A 107 6.08 16.33 -2.27
N ASP A 108 5.90 17.38 -3.07
CA ASP A 108 6.94 18.34 -3.41
C ASP A 108 7.17 19.31 -2.25
N VAL A 109 8.30 19.11 -1.57
CA VAL A 109 8.68 19.91 -0.40
C VAL A 109 8.92 21.38 -0.75
N THR A 110 9.27 21.72 -2.00
CA THR A 110 9.53 23.10 -2.41
C THR A 110 8.27 23.97 -2.35
N VAL A 111 7.12 23.37 -2.65
CA VAL A 111 5.80 24.01 -2.55
C VAL A 111 5.46 24.31 -1.09
N SER A 112 5.64 23.32 -0.21
CA SER A 112 5.36 23.46 1.23
C SER A 112 6.34 24.41 1.93
N ALA A 113 7.60 24.44 1.50
CA ALA A 113 8.64 25.26 2.11
C ALA A 113 8.38 26.76 1.94
N GLN A 114 7.58 27.17 0.96
CA GLN A 114 7.32 28.60 0.68
C GLN A 114 6.28 29.19 1.62
N THR A 115 5.19 28.47 1.83
CA THR A 115 3.96 29.02 2.43
C THR A 115 3.39 28.14 3.53
N GLY A 116 3.96 26.97 3.78
CA GLY A 116 3.29 25.90 4.51
C GLY A 116 2.11 25.36 3.71
N PHE A 117 1.10 24.85 4.40
CA PHE A 117 -0.13 24.34 3.81
C PHE A 117 -1.27 25.29 4.14
N VAL A 118 -1.76 26.01 3.13
CA VAL A 118 -2.90 26.91 3.27
C VAL A 118 -4.14 26.19 2.77
N ILE A 119 -5.13 26.06 3.65
CA ILE A 119 -6.39 25.42 3.36
C ILE A 119 -7.48 26.47 3.39
N TYR A 120 -8.22 26.57 2.29
CA TYR A 120 -9.40 27.41 2.16
C TYR A 120 -10.65 26.56 2.35
N ALA A 121 -11.60 27.08 3.12
CA ALA A 121 -12.91 26.49 3.29
C ALA A 121 -14.00 27.55 3.07
N ARG A 122 -15.04 27.19 2.34
CA ARG A 122 -16.20 28.05 2.12
C ARG A 122 -17.48 27.24 2.15
N ALA A 123 -18.39 27.59 3.06
CA ALA A 123 -19.76 27.09 3.05
C ALA A 123 -20.60 27.81 1.98
N PRO A 124 -21.71 27.20 1.49
CA PRO A 124 -22.53 27.79 0.42
C PRO A 124 -23.01 29.22 0.72
N HIS A 125 -23.44 29.45 1.97
CA HIS A 125 -23.89 30.75 2.47
C HIS A 125 -23.05 31.18 3.68
N GLY A 126 -21.74 31.35 3.46
CA GLY A 126 -20.83 31.82 4.49
C GLY A 126 -19.62 32.55 3.93
N PRO A 127 -18.83 33.20 4.80
CA PRO A 127 -17.56 33.78 4.41
C PRO A 127 -16.54 32.69 4.03
N ALA A 128 -15.52 33.09 3.28
CA ALA A 128 -14.36 32.25 3.02
C ALA A 128 -13.43 32.29 4.23
N PHE A 129 -12.96 31.13 4.66
CA PHE A 129 -11.98 30.97 5.72
C PHE A 129 -10.70 30.38 5.15
N SER A 130 -9.59 30.73 5.77
CA SER A 130 -8.30 30.13 5.48
C SER A 130 -7.54 29.85 6.75
N VAL A 131 -6.90 28.70 6.82
CA VAL A 131 -5.97 28.33 7.89
C VAL A 131 -4.63 27.97 7.26
N ARG A 132 -3.55 28.27 7.98
CA ARG A 132 -2.19 27.89 7.59
C ARG A 132 -1.66 26.88 8.58
N PHE A 133 -1.19 25.74 8.08
CA PHE A 133 -0.45 24.76 8.87
C PHE A 133 1.03 24.75 8.45
N PRO A 134 1.98 24.83 9.39
CA PRO A 134 3.40 24.62 9.07
C PRO A 134 3.63 23.18 8.57
N PRO A 135 4.65 22.97 7.71
CA PRO A 135 5.02 21.64 7.27
C PRO A 135 5.81 20.90 8.36
N ALA A 136 5.57 19.59 8.54
CA ALA A 136 6.38 18.72 9.40
C ALA A 136 7.36 17.92 8.53
N TYR A 137 8.67 18.06 8.77
CA TYR A 137 9.72 17.41 7.98
C TYR A 137 10.37 16.20 8.68
N GLU A 138 9.85 15.78 9.83
CA GLU A 138 10.25 14.56 10.53
C GLU A 138 9.83 13.30 9.75
N CYS A 139 8.79 13.42 8.92
CA CYS A 139 8.20 12.32 8.16
C CYS A 139 8.81 12.13 6.75
N THR A 140 9.66 13.06 6.29
CA THR A 140 10.28 13.08 4.95
C THR A 140 11.74 12.65 4.98
N ALA A 141 12.15 11.91 6.02
CA ALA A 141 13.51 11.46 6.30
C ALA A 141 14.04 10.36 5.35
N THR A 142 13.45 10.18 4.18
CA THR A 142 13.89 9.19 3.19
C THR A 142 13.87 9.79 1.78
N ILE A 143 14.94 9.57 1.03
CA ILE A 143 15.07 9.93 -0.38
C ILE A 143 15.52 8.70 -1.17
N GLY A 144 15.12 8.60 -2.44
CA GLY A 144 15.36 7.42 -3.27
C GLY A 144 14.16 6.45 -3.29
N ALA A 145 14.39 5.25 -3.80
CA ALA A 145 13.36 4.23 -4.00
C ALA A 145 13.99 2.82 -4.00
N PRO A 146 13.23 1.76 -3.68
CA PRO A 146 13.66 0.40 -3.97
C PRO A 146 13.54 0.11 -5.48
N GLY A 147 14.27 -0.90 -5.95
CA GLY A 147 14.05 -1.51 -7.25
C GLY A 147 12.65 -2.12 -7.34
N ARG A 148 12.15 -2.27 -8.58
CA ARG A 148 10.81 -2.83 -8.83
C ARG A 148 10.72 -4.28 -8.36
N TYR A 149 9.58 -4.68 -7.81
CA TYR A 149 9.31 -6.09 -7.51
C TYR A 149 9.22 -6.91 -8.80
N GLY A 150 9.74 -8.13 -8.75
CA GLY A 150 9.56 -9.12 -9.80
C GLY A 150 8.11 -9.55 -9.89
N ALA A 151 7.62 -9.76 -11.11
CA ALA A 151 6.25 -10.22 -11.33
C ALA A 151 6.09 -11.67 -10.82
N PRO A 152 4.99 -12.01 -10.13
CA PRO A 152 4.70 -13.40 -9.82
C PRO A 152 4.48 -14.19 -11.12
N ALA A 153 4.90 -15.44 -11.13
CA ALA A 153 4.68 -16.32 -12.27
C ALA A 153 3.23 -16.85 -12.30
N LEU A 154 2.86 -17.40 -13.45
CA LEU A 154 1.62 -18.14 -13.61
C LEU A 154 1.78 -19.59 -13.14
N ASP A 155 0.73 -20.11 -12.52
CA ASP A 155 0.62 -21.53 -12.20
C ASP A 155 0.54 -22.35 -13.50
N GLY A 156 1.04 -23.58 -13.43
CA GLY A 156 0.88 -24.56 -14.50
C GLY A 156 -0.53 -25.15 -14.47
N ASP A 157 -1.08 -25.40 -15.65
CA ASP A 157 -2.43 -25.94 -15.77
C ASP A 157 -2.52 -27.37 -15.24
N ASP A 158 -3.63 -27.65 -14.55
CA ASP A 158 -3.98 -29.01 -14.13
C ASP A 158 -4.38 -29.82 -15.36
N ALA A 159 -3.89 -31.05 -15.47
CA ALA A 159 -4.26 -31.92 -16.57
C ALA A 159 -5.66 -32.50 -16.39
N ILE A 160 -6.39 -32.62 -17.49
CA ILE A 160 -7.71 -33.26 -17.52
C ILE A 160 -7.62 -34.67 -18.08
N ALA A 161 -8.54 -35.53 -17.65
CA ALA A 161 -8.56 -36.95 -18.07
C ALA A 161 -8.70 -37.15 -19.60
N ALA A 162 -9.11 -36.12 -20.33
CA ALA A 162 -9.25 -36.15 -21.79
C ALA A 162 -7.91 -35.99 -22.54
N GLU A 163 -6.88 -35.41 -21.91
CA GLU A 163 -5.58 -35.06 -22.52
C GLU A 163 -4.61 -36.25 -22.58
N ARG A 164 -5.12 -37.45 -22.89
CA ARG A 164 -4.29 -38.66 -22.91
C ARG A 164 -3.15 -38.54 -23.92
N ASN A 165 -1.98 -39.08 -23.54
CA ASN A 165 -0.91 -39.41 -24.49
C ASN A 165 -1.46 -40.49 -25.44
N HIS A 166 -1.97 -40.08 -26.60
CA HIS A 166 -2.82 -40.89 -27.47
C HIS A 166 -2.05 -41.92 -28.32
N GLU A 167 -0.91 -42.41 -27.84
CA GLU A 167 -0.19 -43.53 -28.43
C GLU A 167 -0.62 -44.81 -27.71
N ILE A 168 -1.78 -45.34 -28.09
CA ILE A 168 -2.13 -46.73 -27.80
C ILE A 168 -1.64 -47.52 -29.01
N ASP A 169 -0.42 -48.03 -28.93
CA ASP A 169 0.04 -49.05 -29.86
C ASP A 169 -0.84 -50.29 -29.63
N GLU A 170 -1.52 -50.79 -30.67
CA GLU A 170 -2.61 -51.77 -30.58
C GLU A 170 -2.18 -53.18 -30.07
N GLY A 171 -1.00 -53.31 -29.48
CA GLY A 171 -0.45 -54.56 -28.95
C GLY A 171 0.07 -54.50 -27.51
N GLN A 172 -0.06 -53.38 -26.79
CA GLN A 172 0.48 -53.26 -25.43
C GLN A 172 -0.62 -53.30 -24.37
N ASP A 173 -0.61 -54.36 -23.53
CA ASP A 173 -1.55 -54.60 -22.43
C ASP A 173 -1.47 -53.57 -21.27
N ASP A 174 -0.60 -52.56 -21.39
CA ASP A 174 -0.39 -51.54 -20.35
C ASP A 174 -1.28 -50.31 -20.59
N VAL A 175 -2.12 -49.99 -19.60
CA VAL A 175 -2.97 -48.79 -19.66
C VAL A 175 -2.09 -47.56 -19.52
N SER A 176 -2.03 -46.74 -20.58
CA SER A 176 -1.27 -45.50 -20.58
C SER A 176 -1.59 -44.65 -19.34
N PRO A 177 -0.58 -44.10 -18.66
CA PRO A 177 -0.80 -43.23 -17.50
C PRO A 177 -1.64 -42.03 -17.91
N ALA A 178 -2.48 -41.54 -16.99
CA ALA A 178 -3.21 -40.30 -17.22
C ALA A 178 -2.24 -39.12 -17.43
N ALA A 179 -2.74 -38.08 -18.11
CA ALA A 179 -1.96 -36.90 -18.47
C ALA A 179 -1.29 -36.26 -17.25
N ALA A 180 -0.03 -35.86 -17.39
CA ALA A 180 0.63 -35.05 -16.38
C ALA A 180 0.19 -33.59 -16.53
N GLY A 181 0.19 -32.83 -15.42
CA GLY A 181 -0.09 -31.39 -15.44
C GLY A 181 0.95 -30.60 -16.27
N HIS A 182 0.94 -29.28 -16.13
CA HIS A 182 2.00 -28.42 -16.67
C HIS A 182 2.87 -27.85 -15.56
N ALA A 183 4.15 -27.63 -15.85
CA ALA A 183 5.04 -27.01 -14.89
C ALA A 183 4.59 -25.56 -14.61
N GLY A 184 4.79 -25.11 -13.37
CA GLY A 184 4.62 -23.71 -13.02
C GLY A 184 5.70 -22.84 -13.69
N GLN A 185 5.35 -21.61 -14.02
CA GLN A 185 6.30 -20.68 -14.64
C GLN A 185 7.30 -20.12 -13.62
N GLU A 186 8.44 -19.64 -14.11
CA GLU A 186 9.44 -18.94 -13.28
C GLU A 186 8.95 -17.53 -12.88
N GLY A 187 9.22 -17.14 -11.63
CA GLY A 187 8.96 -15.79 -11.15
C GLY A 187 9.87 -14.77 -11.83
N GLY A 188 9.36 -13.57 -12.10
CA GLY A 188 10.15 -12.51 -12.72
C GLY A 188 11.27 -11.99 -11.79
N PRO A 189 12.41 -11.53 -12.32
CA PRO A 189 13.49 -10.99 -11.50
C PRO A 189 13.10 -9.64 -10.87
N GLY A 190 13.64 -9.37 -9.69
CA GLY A 190 13.58 -8.06 -9.05
C GLY A 190 14.41 -7.04 -9.82
N GLY A 191 13.91 -5.82 -9.92
CA GLY A 191 14.60 -4.71 -10.56
C GLY A 191 15.79 -4.22 -9.74
N LYS A 192 16.82 -3.71 -10.42
CA LYS A 192 17.96 -3.03 -9.80
C LYS A 192 17.48 -1.81 -8.99
N GLY A 193 18.11 -1.54 -7.86
CA GLY A 193 17.97 -0.26 -7.15
C GLY A 193 18.54 0.91 -7.96
N PRO A 194 18.03 2.14 -7.74
CA PRO A 194 18.43 3.32 -8.50
C PRO A 194 19.89 3.73 -8.26
N ASP A 195 20.55 4.22 -9.30
CA ASP A 195 21.83 4.92 -9.16
C ASP A 195 21.58 6.41 -8.88
N LEU A 196 22.12 6.91 -7.76
CA LEU A 196 21.83 8.24 -7.23
C LEU A 196 23.11 8.99 -6.84
N THR A 197 23.15 10.28 -7.16
CA THR A 197 24.03 11.25 -6.49
C THR A 197 23.17 12.13 -5.60
N VAL A 198 23.43 12.15 -4.30
CA VAL A 198 22.64 12.88 -3.30
C VAL A 198 23.49 14.00 -2.70
N TYR A 199 23.12 15.24 -2.98
CA TYR A 199 23.72 16.42 -2.38
C TYR A 199 23.01 16.76 -1.08
N VAL A 200 23.76 17.02 -0.01
CA VAL A 200 23.20 17.28 1.32
C VAL A 200 23.80 18.53 1.92
N THR A 201 22.96 19.45 2.41
CA THR A 201 23.39 20.67 3.09
C THR A 201 22.39 21.11 4.15
N TRP A 202 22.76 22.08 4.98
CA TRP A 202 21.83 22.80 5.84
C TRP A 202 21.20 23.97 5.07
N VAL A 203 19.88 24.12 5.24
CA VAL A 203 19.09 25.21 4.67
C VAL A 203 18.20 25.86 5.71
N ARG A 204 17.71 27.06 5.39
CA ARG A 204 16.64 27.75 6.12
C ARG A 204 15.41 27.91 5.23
N THR A 205 14.24 27.96 5.85
CA THR A 205 12.95 28.28 5.23
C THR A 205 12.24 29.33 6.10
N PRO A 206 11.10 29.92 5.66
CA PRO A 206 10.33 30.83 6.48
C PRO A 206 9.88 30.26 7.83
N ASP A 207 9.60 28.96 7.90
CA ASP A 207 9.13 28.29 9.13
C ASP A 207 10.26 27.68 9.98
N TYR A 208 11.42 27.42 9.39
CA TYR A 208 12.51 26.71 10.06
C TYR A 208 13.82 27.43 9.86
N THR A 209 14.51 27.71 10.97
CA THR A 209 15.85 28.28 10.91
C THR A 209 16.84 27.27 10.33
N LYS A 210 16.75 25.99 10.74
CA LYS A 210 17.66 24.92 10.32
C LYS A 210 16.89 23.68 9.86
N LEU A 211 17.12 23.24 8.62
CA LEU A 211 16.65 21.97 8.05
C LEU A 211 17.77 21.32 7.24
N LEU A 212 17.82 20.00 7.23
CA LEU A 212 18.70 19.25 6.33
C LEU A 212 17.99 19.13 4.98
N ALA A 213 18.57 19.70 3.92
CA ALA A 213 18.09 19.53 2.57
C ALA A 213 18.90 18.43 1.87
N ALA A 214 18.21 17.57 1.13
CA ALA A 214 18.84 16.62 0.25
C ALA A 214 18.22 16.66 -1.14
N ARG A 215 19.07 16.72 -2.17
CA ARG A 215 18.68 16.64 -3.57
C ARG A 215 19.31 15.40 -4.19
N SER A 216 18.50 14.48 -4.70
CA SER A 216 18.97 13.36 -5.51
C SER A 216 18.97 13.72 -6.98
N LEU A 217 19.98 13.26 -7.72
CA LEU A 217 20.06 13.24 -9.18
C LEU A 217 20.35 11.81 -9.65
N GLY A 218 20.12 11.52 -10.93
CA GLY A 218 20.32 10.19 -11.53
C GLY A 218 19.01 9.59 -11.96
N ASP A 219 18.72 8.35 -11.53
CA ASP A 219 17.46 7.67 -11.83
C ASP A 219 16.24 8.33 -11.18
N LEU A 220 16.47 9.15 -10.14
CA LEU A 220 15.44 9.93 -9.45
C LEU A 220 15.94 11.35 -9.16
N ASP A 221 15.33 12.34 -9.80
CA ASP A 221 15.48 13.76 -9.43
C ASP A 221 14.42 14.15 -8.40
N ARG A 222 14.85 14.43 -7.17
CA ARG A 222 13.95 14.77 -6.07
C ARG A 222 14.66 15.65 -5.04
N VAL A 223 13.91 16.55 -4.43
CA VAL A 223 14.32 17.29 -3.22
C VAL A 223 13.52 16.78 -2.02
N THR A 224 14.18 16.64 -0.87
CA THR A 224 13.53 16.42 0.42
C THR A 224 14.12 17.37 1.47
N LEU A 225 13.31 17.69 2.47
CA LEU A 225 13.71 18.42 3.67
C LEU A 225 13.53 17.51 4.87
N VAL A 226 14.44 17.60 5.83
CA VAL A 226 14.46 16.76 7.03
C VAL A 226 14.69 17.64 8.25
N ALA A 227 13.90 17.42 9.30
CA ALA A 227 14.05 18.11 10.57
C ALA A 227 15.43 17.81 11.22
N PRO A 228 16.07 18.79 11.90
CA PRO A 228 17.32 18.56 12.61
C PRO A 228 17.23 17.38 13.59
N GLY A 229 18.32 16.63 13.73
CA GLY A 229 18.38 15.44 14.60
C GLY A 229 17.73 14.18 14.02
N THR A 230 17.06 14.26 12.86
CA THR A 230 16.52 13.08 12.16
C THR A 230 17.53 12.58 11.13
N THR A 231 17.83 11.29 11.13
CA THR A 231 18.70 10.66 10.13
C THR A 231 18.01 10.59 8.77
N LEU A 232 18.64 11.16 7.74
CA LEU A 232 18.26 10.98 6.35
C LEU A 232 18.65 9.57 5.88
N LYS A 233 17.68 8.82 5.37
CA LYS A 233 17.90 7.53 4.72
C LYS A 233 17.91 7.69 3.20
N VAL A 234 19.01 7.33 2.55
CA VAL A 234 19.11 7.25 1.10
C VAL A 234 18.83 5.81 0.66
N LEU A 235 17.72 5.59 -0.02
CA LEU A 235 17.24 4.27 -0.40
C LEU A 235 17.59 3.98 -1.87
N ALA A 236 18.39 2.95 -2.09
CA ALA A 236 18.74 2.43 -3.41
C ALA A 236 18.81 0.89 -3.39
N ARG A 237 17.96 0.24 -2.60
CA ARG A 237 17.94 -1.22 -2.48
C ARG A 237 17.39 -1.89 -3.74
N GLY A 238 17.82 -3.11 -4.02
CA GLY A 238 17.21 -3.93 -5.07
C GLY A 238 15.76 -4.33 -4.76
N GLY A 239 15.00 -4.60 -5.81
CA GLY A 239 13.64 -5.13 -5.71
C GLY A 239 13.64 -6.63 -5.41
N GLN A 240 12.64 -7.11 -4.71
CA GLN A 240 12.50 -8.55 -4.44
C GLN A 240 12.05 -9.29 -5.71
N GLY A 241 12.54 -10.51 -5.92
CA GLY A 241 12.14 -11.38 -7.01
C GLY A 241 10.70 -11.91 -6.88
N GLY A 242 10.06 -12.21 -8.00
CA GLY A 242 8.70 -12.71 -8.05
C GLY A 242 8.58 -14.15 -7.59
N ALA A 243 7.42 -14.53 -7.05
CA ALA A 243 7.17 -15.93 -6.69
C ALA A 243 7.07 -16.80 -7.95
N GLY A 244 7.62 -18.02 -7.88
CA GLY A 244 7.43 -19.05 -8.90
C GLY A 244 6.01 -19.60 -8.89
N GLY A 245 5.52 -20.03 -10.05
CA GLY A 245 4.18 -20.55 -10.23
C GLY A 245 4.05 -21.97 -9.65
N ARG A 246 2.88 -22.32 -9.15
CA ARG A 246 2.60 -23.68 -8.71
C ARG A 246 2.60 -24.65 -9.91
N GLY A 247 3.10 -25.86 -9.72
CA GLY A 247 2.97 -26.93 -10.71
C GLY A 247 1.53 -27.45 -10.83
N GLY A 248 1.12 -27.77 -12.05
CA GLY A 248 -0.17 -28.35 -12.37
C GLY A 248 -0.32 -29.77 -11.85
N GLN A 249 -1.54 -30.11 -11.45
CA GLN A 249 -1.91 -31.43 -10.97
C GLN A 249 -2.02 -32.42 -12.13
N GLY A 250 -1.62 -33.66 -11.88
CA GLY A 250 -1.84 -34.74 -12.84
C GLY A 250 -3.31 -35.13 -12.93
N ALA A 251 -3.72 -35.58 -14.11
CA ALA A 251 -5.08 -36.03 -14.36
C ALA A 251 -5.41 -37.31 -13.58
N ARG A 252 -6.69 -37.50 -13.25
CA ARG A 252 -7.15 -38.74 -12.63
C ARG A 252 -7.08 -39.90 -13.64
N GLY A 253 -6.64 -41.07 -13.17
CA GLY A 253 -6.66 -42.32 -13.90
C GLY A 253 -8.08 -42.80 -14.22
N LEU A 254 -8.26 -43.44 -15.38
CA LEU A 254 -9.56 -43.91 -15.82
C LEU A 254 -10.12 -45.02 -14.92
N PRO A 255 -11.44 -45.04 -14.68
CA PRO A 255 -12.10 -46.20 -14.07
C PRO A 255 -11.70 -47.49 -14.78
N GLY A 256 -11.58 -48.58 -14.03
CA GLY A 256 -11.08 -49.83 -14.60
C GLY A 256 -12.12 -50.53 -15.47
N ASP A 257 -11.70 -50.94 -16.66
CA ASP A 257 -12.50 -51.79 -17.56
C ASP A 257 -12.08 -53.25 -17.44
N ARG A 258 -13.03 -54.15 -17.74
CA ARG A 258 -12.79 -55.59 -17.73
C ARG A 258 -12.28 -56.04 -19.11
N ARG A 259 -11.04 -56.54 -19.18
CA ARG A 259 -10.44 -57.15 -20.38
C ARG A 259 -9.95 -58.56 -20.03
N ASP A 260 -10.36 -59.55 -20.83
CA ASP A 260 -9.99 -60.96 -20.65
C ASP A 260 -10.15 -61.50 -19.22
N GLY A 261 -11.22 -61.07 -18.55
CA GLY A 261 -11.54 -61.47 -17.17
C GLY A 261 -10.73 -60.77 -16.07
N ARG A 262 -9.82 -59.85 -16.42
CA ARG A 262 -9.06 -59.01 -15.48
C ARG A 262 -9.55 -57.56 -15.52
N TYR A 263 -9.49 -56.88 -14.38
CA TYR A 263 -9.73 -55.44 -14.32
C TYR A 263 -8.40 -54.72 -14.48
N VAL A 264 -8.33 -53.75 -15.39
CA VAL A 264 -7.14 -52.91 -15.57
C VAL A 264 -7.53 -51.46 -15.30
N TYR A 265 -6.84 -50.83 -14.36
CA TYR A 265 -7.14 -49.48 -13.88
C TYR A 265 -6.12 -48.48 -14.39
N GLY A 266 -6.57 -47.33 -14.90
CA GLY A 266 -5.66 -46.27 -15.32
C GLY A 266 -4.89 -45.70 -14.13
N ARG A 267 -3.56 -45.57 -14.26
CA ARG A 267 -2.72 -44.88 -13.28
C ARG A 267 -3.02 -43.38 -13.32
N GLY A 268 -3.03 -42.73 -12.16
CA GLY A 268 -3.12 -41.28 -12.10
C GLY A 268 -1.88 -40.60 -12.70
N GLY A 269 -2.09 -39.45 -13.33
CA GLY A 269 -1.05 -38.66 -13.97
C GLY A 269 -0.12 -38.03 -12.96
N ARG A 270 1.11 -37.74 -13.36
CA ARG A 270 2.08 -37.10 -12.49
C ARG A 270 1.72 -35.62 -12.27
N GLY A 271 1.92 -35.12 -11.06
CA GLY A 271 1.94 -33.67 -10.84
C GLY A 271 3.25 -33.09 -11.34
N GLU A 272 3.22 -31.88 -11.89
CA GLU A 272 4.42 -31.25 -12.45
C GLU A 272 5.15 -30.35 -11.45
N ALA A 273 6.37 -29.98 -11.81
CA ALA A 273 7.22 -29.14 -11.00
C ALA A 273 6.60 -27.75 -10.76
N GLY A 274 6.78 -27.19 -9.56
CA GLY A 274 6.63 -25.77 -9.35
C GLY A 274 7.75 -24.99 -10.07
N GLY A 275 7.44 -23.78 -10.51
CA GLY A 275 8.41 -22.91 -11.16
C GLY A 275 9.40 -22.30 -10.16
N GLU A 276 10.58 -21.95 -10.62
CA GLU A 276 11.61 -21.29 -9.81
C GLU A 276 11.15 -19.88 -9.39
N GLY A 277 11.54 -19.45 -8.19
CA GLY A 277 11.35 -18.06 -7.76
C GLY A 277 12.34 -17.13 -8.45
N GLY A 278 11.90 -15.93 -8.81
CA GLY A 278 12.75 -14.96 -9.51
C GLY A 278 13.93 -14.48 -8.67
N GLU A 279 15.05 -14.16 -9.30
CA GLU A 279 16.20 -13.60 -8.59
C GLU A 279 15.89 -12.21 -8.00
N GLY A 280 16.49 -11.89 -6.85
CA GLY A 280 16.42 -10.56 -6.27
C GLY A 280 17.26 -9.56 -7.07
N GLY A 281 16.76 -8.34 -7.21
CA GLY A 281 17.46 -7.27 -7.93
C GLY A 281 18.72 -6.82 -7.20
N ALA A 282 19.74 -6.40 -7.94
CA ALA A 282 20.93 -5.81 -7.32
C ALA A 282 20.62 -4.46 -6.66
N GLY A 283 21.36 -4.10 -5.61
CA GLY A 283 21.36 -2.73 -5.08
C GLY A 283 21.93 -1.73 -6.08
N GLY A 284 21.52 -0.47 -5.96
CA GLY A 284 22.02 0.65 -6.75
C GLY A 284 23.31 1.25 -6.20
N ASN A 285 23.90 2.17 -6.96
CA ASN A 285 25.08 2.90 -6.55
C ASN A 285 24.71 4.28 -6.04
N VAL A 286 25.20 4.64 -4.85
CA VAL A 286 24.88 5.91 -4.21
C VAL A 286 26.17 6.67 -3.93
N GLU A 287 26.27 7.87 -4.49
CA GLU A 287 27.25 8.87 -4.08
C GLU A 287 26.57 9.94 -3.24
N ILE A 288 26.96 10.06 -1.97
CA ILE A 288 26.48 11.11 -1.06
C ILE A 288 27.53 12.20 -1.03
N VAL A 289 27.16 13.40 -1.49
CA VAL A 289 28.01 14.59 -1.43
C VAL A 289 27.49 15.50 -0.32
N VAL A 290 28.18 15.51 0.82
CA VAL A 290 27.84 16.41 1.93
C VAL A 290 28.59 17.72 1.78
N ASP A 291 27.93 18.82 2.15
CA ASP A 291 28.52 20.15 2.18
C ASP A 291 29.75 20.18 3.09
N ASP A 292 30.90 20.56 2.52
CA ASP A 292 32.18 20.59 3.21
C ASP A 292 32.24 21.60 4.37
N ARG A 293 31.28 22.52 4.47
CA ARG A 293 31.19 23.51 5.57
C ARG A 293 30.67 22.93 6.88
N PHE A 294 30.07 21.73 6.86
CA PHE A 294 29.33 21.20 8.01
C PHE A 294 29.77 19.77 8.38
N ASP A 295 30.55 19.64 9.45
CA ASP A 295 31.10 18.35 9.94
C ASP A 295 30.04 17.43 10.59
N ASP A 296 28.82 17.92 10.85
CA ASP A 296 27.75 17.12 11.46
C ASP A 296 26.98 16.27 10.45
N LEU A 297 27.00 16.64 9.16
CA LEU A 297 26.19 16.01 8.11
C LEU A 297 26.51 14.53 7.89
N GLU A 298 27.78 14.13 7.98
CA GLU A 298 28.19 12.74 7.74
C GLU A 298 27.49 11.74 8.66
N ARG A 299 27.21 12.16 9.90
CA ARG A 299 26.53 11.32 10.91
C ARG A 299 25.01 11.28 10.72
N MET A 300 24.47 12.17 9.89
CA MET A 300 23.04 12.31 9.68
C MET A 300 22.54 11.57 8.44
N VAL A 301 23.40 10.96 7.64
CA VAL A 301 23.01 10.30 6.39
C VAL A 301 23.39 8.82 6.43
N VAL A 302 22.44 7.95 6.09
CA VAL A 302 22.65 6.51 5.96
C VAL A 302 22.13 6.03 4.61
N ALA A 303 22.92 5.24 3.89
CA ALA A 303 22.50 4.63 2.63
C ALA A 303 22.07 3.15 2.83
N ASP A 304 20.95 2.76 2.22
CA ASP A 304 20.55 1.36 2.07
C ASP A 304 20.66 0.95 0.60
N VAL A 305 21.76 0.27 0.29
CA VAL A 305 22.12 -0.24 -1.05
C VAL A 305 22.09 -1.77 -1.10
N ARG A 306 21.35 -2.43 -0.22
CA ARG A 306 21.28 -3.91 -0.21
C ARG A 306 20.64 -4.43 -1.50
N GLY A 307 21.01 -5.64 -1.89
CA GLY A 307 20.25 -6.37 -2.91
C GLY A 307 18.86 -6.75 -2.41
N GLY A 308 17.93 -6.97 -3.34
CA GLY A 308 16.62 -7.50 -3.04
C GLY A 308 16.68 -8.98 -2.70
N GLU A 309 15.67 -9.47 -1.98
CA GLU A 309 15.52 -10.90 -1.70
C GLU A 309 15.11 -11.65 -2.96
N GLY A 310 15.50 -12.92 -3.09
CA GLY A 310 14.95 -13.79 -4.12
C GLY A 310 13.49 -14.13 -3.84
N GLY A 311 12.74 -14.42 -4.89
CA GLY A 311 11.36 -14.87 -4.81
C GLY A 311 11.26 -16.31 -4.28
N PRO A 312 10.17 -16.68 -3.61
CA PRO A 312 9.95 -18.06 -3.22
C PRO A 312 9.70 -18.93 -4.46
N GLY A 313 10.19 -20.17 -4.43
CA GLY A 313 9.87 -21.17 -5.45
C GLY A 313 8.41 -21.63 -5.37
N GLY A 314 7.88 -22.05 -6.52
CA GLY A 314 6.53 -22.53 -6.67
C GLY A 314 6.28 -23.87 -6.01
N LEU A 315 5.06 -24.07 -5.52
CA LEU A 315 4.66 -25.34 -4.91
C LEU A 315 4.54 -26.44 -5.98
N PRO A 316 4.78 -27.71 -5.60
CA PRO A 316 4.65 -28.82 -6.53
C PRO A 316 3.21 -29.08 -6.93
N GLY A 317 3.02 -29.57 -8.15
CA GLY A 317 1.80 -30.20 -8.60
C GLY A 317 1.53 -31.50 -7.87
N LYS A 318 0.27 -31.76 -7.54
CA LYS A 318 -0.12 -33.03 -6.92
C LYS A 318 -0.27 -34.10 -8.00
N GLY A 319 0.14 -35.32 -7.70
CA GLY A 319 -0.18 -36.45 -8.57
C GLY A 319 -1.67 -36.73 -8.61
N GLY A 320 -2.19 -37.00 -9.80
CA GLY A 320 -3.58 -37.38 -10.03
C GLY A 320 -3.92 -38.71 -9.38
N GLU A 321 -5.16 -38.87 -8.97
CA GLU A 321 -5.62 -40.11 -8.32
C GLU A 321 -5.64 -41.27 -9.31
N GLY A 322 -5.43 -42.50 -8.83
CA GLY A 322 -5.63 -43.68 -9.66
C GLY A 322 -7.10 -43.93 -10.00
N GLY A 323 -7.33 -44.71 -11.05
CA GLY A 323 -8.65 -45.23 -11.39
C GLY A 323 -9.23 -46.11 -10.30
N TRP A 324 -10.55 -46.07 -10.11
CA TRP A 324 -11.29 -46.90 -9.13
C TRP A 324 -12.46 -47.64 -9.82
N ALA A 325 -12.74 -48.88 -9.41
CA ALA A 325 -14.01 -49.57 -9.69
C ALA A 325 -14.95 -49.53 -8.49
N ALA A 326 -16.22 -49.19 -8.73
CA ALA A 326 -17.27 -49.02 -7.72
C ALA A 326 -17.59 -50.25 -6.85
N PHE A 327 -17.04 -51.44 -7.18
CA PHE A 327 -17.48 -52.71 -6.59
C PHE A 327 -16.35 -53.59 -6.01
N ARG A 328 -15.09 -53.12 -5.92
CA ARG A 328 -13.99 -53.87 -5.28
C ARG A 328 -12.98 -52.99 -4.54
N GLU A 329 -12.36 -53.57 -3.50
CA GLU A 329 -11.15 -53.07 -2.84
C GLU A 329 -9.95 -53.25 -3.80
N GLY A 330 -9.63 -52.19 -4.53
CA GLY A 330 -8.49 -52.15 -5.46
C GLY A 330 -8.58 -50.93 -6.36
N GLY A 331 -7.68 -49.97 -6.16
CA GLY A 331 -7.51 -48.80 -7.03
C GLY A 331 -6.13 -48.82 -7.70
N SER A 332 -5.99 -48.09 -8.81
CA SER A 332 -4.67 -47.88 -9.41
C SER A 332 -3.80 -46.96 -8.54
N LEU A 333 -2.50 -46.94 -8.82
CA LEU A 333 -1.57 -46.05 -8.14
C LEU A 333 -1.88 -44.58 -8.46
N ARG A 334 -1.85 -43.73 -7.43
CA ARG A 334 -1.79 -42.27 -7.60
C ARG A 334 -0.51 -41.91 -8.35
N GLY A 335 -0.56 -40.87 -9.18
CA GLY A 335 0.63 -40.28 -9.76
C GLY A 335 1.57 -39.74 -8.68
N ALA A 336 2.85 -39.63 -9.00
CA ALA A 336 3.78 -38.96 -8.09
C ALA A 336 3.51 -37.44 -8.09
N PRO A 337 3.66 -36.73 -6.96
CA PRO A 337 3.73 -35.27 -6.99
C PRO A 337 4.99 -34.80 -7.74
N GLY A 338 4.94 -33.56 -8.22
CA GLY A 338 6.11 -32.89 -8.77
C GLY A 338 7.08 -32.43 -7.68
N PRO A 339 8.28 -31.96 -8.04
CA PRO A 339 9.17 -31.26 -7.11
C PRO A 339 8.71 -29.80 -6.89
N SER A 340 9.08 -29.22 -5.75
CA SER A 340 8.93 -27.77 -5.54
C SER A 340 9.97 -27.03 -6.39
N GLY A 341 9.63 -25.83 -6.86
CA GLY A 341 10.60 -24.94 -7.48
C GLY A 341 11.64 -24.46 -6.44
N PRO A 342 12.90 -24.23 -6.83
CA PRO A 342 13.88 -23.61 -5.95
C PRO A 342 13.51 -22.13 -5.69
N ASN A 343 13.96 -21.60 -4.55
CA ASN A 343 13.88 -20.15 -4.29
C ASN A 343 14.91 -19.41 -5.15
N GLY A 344 14.55 -18.21 -5.59
CA GLY A 344 15.45 -17.31 -6.28
C GLY A 344 16.63 -16.88 -5.40
N LYS A 345 17.74 -16.54 -6.03
CA LYS A 345 18.92 -16.04 -5.32
C LYS A 345 18.71 -14.60 -4.87
N PRO A 346 19.25 -14.18 -3.70
CA PRO A 346 19.26 -12.77 -3.34
C PRO A 346 20.15 -11.97 -4.29
N GLY A 347 19.76 -10.73 -4.54
CA GLY A 347 20.54 -9.78 -5.33
C GLY A 347 21.83 -9.36 -4.64
N ARG A 348 22.81 -8.94 -5.44
CA ARG A 348 24.06 -8.39 -4.90
C ARG A 348 23.82 -7.02 -4.29
N ALA A 349 24.51 -6.70 -3.19
CA ALA A 349 24.54 -5.34 -2.68
C ALA A 349 25.20 -4.40 -3.71
N GLY A 350 24.69 -3.17 -3.79
CA GLY A 350 25.30 -2.08 -4.52
C GLY A 350 26.44 -1.44 -3.73
N SER A 351 26.77 -0.19 -4.08
CA SER A 351 27.85 0.54 -3.42
C SER A 351 27.36 1.89 -2.90
N ALA A 352 27.89 2.33 -1.77
CA ALA A 352 27.65 3.65 -1.23
C ALA A 352 28.98 4.31 -0.91
N ARG A 353 29.15 5.56 -1.35
CA ARG A 353 30.33 6.37 -1.02
C ARG A 353 29.87 7.74 -0.54
N LEU A 354 30.49 8.21 0.54
CA LEU A 354 30.33 9.57 1.03
C LEU A 354 31.56 10.40 0.64
N VAL A 355 31.33 11.62 0.17
CA VAL A 355 32.35 12.60 -0.21
C VAL A 355 31.95 13.97 0.34
N ARG A 356 32.94 14.78 0.72
CA ARG A 356 32.75 16.18 1.09
C ARG A 356 33.09 17.09 -0.08
N ALA A 357 32.23 18.03 -0.41
CA ALA A 357 32.49 19.06 -1.43
C ALA A 357 31.56 20.27 -1.22
N SER A 358 31.82 21.36 -1.94
CA SER A 358 30.84 22.45 -2.06
C SER A 358 29.62 21.97 -2.86
N VAL A 359 28.43 22.23 -2.35
CA VAL A 359 27.14 21.81 -2.95
C VAL A 359 26.13 22.95 -3.13
N GLN A 360 26.54 24.19 -2.87
CA GLN A 360 25.64 25.36 -2.81
C GLN A 360 24.90 25.57 -4.15
N ASP A 361 25.62 25.44 -5.26
CA ASP A 361 25.11 25.55 -6.64
C ASP A 361 23.96 24.57 -6.91
N ARG A 362 23.94 23.43 -6.22
CA ARG A 362 22.88 22.41 -6.38
C ARG A 362 21.56 22.82 -5.77
N PHE A 363 21.55 23.82 -4.91
CA PHE A 363 20.35 24.34 -4.22
C PHE A 363 20.01 25.78 -4.63
N GLU A 364 20.80 26.41 -5.50
CA GLU A 364 20.48 27.72 -6.06
C GLU A 364 19.17 27.69 -6.85
N GLY A 365 18.36 28.74 -6.72
CA GLY A 365 17.10 28.87 -7.46
C GLY A 365 15.93 28.05 -6.92
N MET A 366 16.07 27.34 -5.79
CA MET A 366 14.98 26.56 -5.17
C MET A 366 14.00 27.41 -4.34
N GLY A 367 13.81 28.68 -4.71
CA GLY A 367 12.86 29.59 -4.09
C GLY A 367 13.12 29.80 -2.59
N PRO A 368 12.19 29.38 -1.70
CA PRO A 368 12.27 29.63 -0.25
C PRO A 368 13.35 28.81 0.47
N ILE A 369 13.92 27.81 -0.19
CA ILE A 369 14.97 26.96 0.38
C ILE A 369 16.31 27.67 0.17
N VAL A 370 16.83 28.29 1.23
CA VAL A 370 18.07 29.08 1.16
C VAL A 370 19.19 28.32 1.86
N PRO A 371 20.28 27.96 1.17
CA PRO A 371 21.47 27.41 1.80
C PRO A 371 22.01 28.34 2.89
N TYR A 372 22.53 27.75 3.97
CA TYR A 372 23.22 28.50 5.03
C TYR A 372 24.48 29.18 4.54
#